data_AF-A0A350RHG0-F1
#
_entry.id   AF-A0A350RHG0-F1
#
_cell.length_a   1.000
_cell.length_b   1.000
_cell.length_c   1.000
_cell.angle_alpha   90.00
_cell.angle_beta   90.00
_cell.angle_gamma   90.00
#
_symmetry.space_group_name_H-M   'P 1'
#
loop_
_entity.id
_entity.type
_entity.pdbx_description
1 polymer ?
#
loop_
_entity_poly.entity_id
_entity_poly.type
_entity_poly.pdbx_seq_one_letter_code
_entity_poly.pdbx_strand_id
1 'polypeptide(L)'
;MRRQLREADSNSPGLTSEMNRIHALTQVTSLDSPVISDEDKNLHSVIASSDRSPDDFVRDWHEAETVRKALQRLPAKTQAMLKYRFGFDDGIERTFREIGDLLDVSAESARRTVAKAISQLATEPSLID
;
A
#
# COMPACT_ATOMS: atom_id res chain seq x y z
N MET A 1 -52.96 -24.72 -2.78
CA MET A 1 -51.70 -24.49 -2.04
C MET A 1 -50.67 -23.64 -2.78
N ARG A 2 -50.42 -23.78 -4.10
CA ARG A 2 -49.46 -22.90 -4.83
C ARG A 2 -49.92 -21.45 -5.05
N ARG A 3 -51.22 -21.16 -4.96
CA ARG A 3 -51.78 -19.80 -5.14
C ARG A 3 -51.64 -18.92 -3.89
N GLN A 4 -51.71 -19.52 -2.71
CA GLN A 4 -51.64 -18.82 -1.42
C GLN A 4 -50.21 -18.40 -1.03
N LEU A 5 -49.20 -19.05 -1.60
CA LEU A 5 -47.78 -18.67 -1.43
C LEU A 5 -47.35 -17.50 -2.33
N ARG A 6 -48.20 -17.07 -3.29
CA ARG A 6 -47.95 -15.86 -4.08
C ARG A 6 -48.62 -14.60 -3.52
N GLU A 7 -49.67 -14.78 -2.71
CA GLU A 7 -50.43 -13.67 -2.12
C GLU A 7 -49.85 -13.19 -0.78
N ALA A 8 -49.06 -14.03 -0.10
CA ALA A 8 -48.38 -13.65 1.14
C ALA A 8 -47.10 -12.82 0.90
N ASP A 9 -46.46 -12.95 -0.26
CA ASP A 9 -45.24 -12.20 -0.61
C ASP A 9 -45.52 -10.78 -1.15
N SER A 10 -46.76 -10.47 -1.54
CA SER A 10 -47.12 -9.13 -2.03
C SER A 10 -47.22 -8.05 -0.94
N ASN A 11 -47.13 -8.42 0.35
CA ASN A 11 -47.37 -7.51 1.48
C ASN A 11 -46.18 -7.31 2.43
N SER A 12 -44.95 -7.70 2.06
CA SER A 12 -43.75 -7.30 2.80
C SER A 12 -43.00 -6.20 2.02
N PRO A 13 -43.14 -4.92 2.40
CA PRO A 13 -42.50 -3.79 1.72
C PRO A 13 -41.02 -3.67 2.10
N GLY A 14 -40.25 -4.74 1.95
CA GLY A 14 -38.91 -4.80 2.50
C GLY A 14 -38.12 -5.99 1.98
N LEU A 15 -37.62 -5.90 0.76
CA LEU A 15 -36.25 -6.35 0.58
C LEU A 15 -35.41 -5.41 1.45
N THR A 16 -35.12 -5.82 2.68
CA THR A 16 -34.21 -5.08 3.56
C THR A 16 -32.97 -4.72 2.72
N SER A 17 -32.46 -3.49 2.81
CA SER A 17 -31.31 -3.05 2.00
C SER A 17 -30.13 -4.03 2.07
N GLU A 18 -30.00 -4.73 3.20
CA GLU A 18 -29.05 -5.82 3.41
C GLU A 18 -29.32 -7.05 2.52
N MET A 19 -30.57 -7.53 2.42
CA MET A 19 -30.96 -8.61 1.52
C MET A 19 -30.67 -8.27 0.04
N ASN A 20 -30.99 -7.03 -0.37
CA ASN A 20 -30.69 -6.55 -1.72
C ASN A 20 -29.19 -6.48 -1.99
N ARG A 21 -28.40 -6.05 -1.01
CA ARG A 21 -26.94 -6.02 -1.10
C ARG A 21 -26.35 -7.42 -1.21
N ILE A 22 -26.81 -8.37 -0.41
CA ILE A 22 -26.38 -9.78 -0.46
C ILE A 22 -26.72 -10.39 -1.82
N HIS A 23 -27.93 -10.14 -2.33
CA HIS A 23 -28.35 -10.59 -3.65
C HIS A 23 -27.44 -10.01 -4.76
N ALA A 24 -27.14 -8.71 -4.72
CA ALA A 24 -26.25 -8.07 -5.69
C ALA A 24 -24.81 -8.61 -5.63
N LEU A 25 -24.29 -8.95 -4.45
CA LEU A 25 -22.94 -9.51 -4.27
C LEU A 25 -22.81 -10.98 -4.70
N THR A 26 -23.93 -11.71 -4.83
CA THR A 26 -23.93 -13.16 -5.12
C THR A 26 -24.31 -13.49 -6.56
N GLN A 27 -24.78 -12.53 -7.35
CA GLN A 27 -25.06 -12.72 -8.77
C GLN A 27 -23.82 -12.48 -9.64
N VAL A 28 -23.65 -13.33 -10.65
CA VAL A 28 -22.59 -13.21 -11.66
C VAL A 28 -23.17 -12.60 -12.93
N THR A 29 -22.49 -11.61 -13.48
CA THR A 29 -22.84 -10.95 -14.74
C THR A 29 -21.71 -11.13 -15.75
N SER A 30 -22.06 -11.25 -17.04
CA SER A 30 -21.07 -11.33 -18.12
C SER A 30 -20.32 -10.01 -18.27
N LEU A 31 -18.99 -10.08 -18.38
CA LEU A 31 -18.14 -8.91 -18.64
C LEU A 31 -18.24 -8.41 -20.11
N ASP A 32 -18.83 -9.21 -21.00
CA ASP A 32 -19.09 -8.84 -22.39
C ASP A 32 -20.45 -8.17 -22.57
N SER A 33 -21.27 -8.09 -21.52
CA SER A 33 -22.53 -7.34 -21.59
C SER A 33 -22.25 -5.85 -21.80
N PRO A 34 -23.00 -5.18 -22.70
CA PRO A 34 -22.87 -3.73 -22.89
C PRO A 34 -23.29 -3.00 -21.62
N VAL A 35 -22.52 -1.97 -21.25
CA VAL A 35 -22.85 -1.09 -20.11
C VAL A 35 -23.91 -0.07 -20.50
N ILE A 36 -23.85 0.42 -21.73
CA ILE A 36 -24.76 1.41 -22.32
C ILE A 36 -25.12 0.92 -23.73
N SER A 37 -26.42 0.93 -24.05
CA SER A 37 -26.97 0.33 -25.28
C SER A 37 -26.52 0.97 -26.61
N ASP A 38 -25.94 2.18 -26.58
CA ASP A 38 -25.55 2.96 -27.77
C ASP A 38 -24.02 3.19 -27.89
N GLU A 39 -23.22 2.56 -27.03
CA GLU A 39 -21.75 2.62 -27.11
C GLU A 39 -21.18 1.20 -27.15
N ASP A 40 -20.11 0.97 -27.92
CA ASP A 40 -19.31 -0.26 -27.88
C ASP A 40 -18.48 -0.38 -26.57
N LYS A 41 -19.10 -0.08 -25.43
CA LYS A 41 -18.50 -0.16 -24.09
C LYS A 41 -19.11 -1.33 -23.33
N ASN A 42 -18.35 -2.41 -23.28
CA ASN A 42 -18.68 -3.61 -22.50
C ASN A 42 -18.19 -3.47 -21.06
N LEU A 43 -18.73 -4.26 -20.13
CA LEU A 43 -18.37 -4.19 -18.71
C LEU A 43 -16.86 -4.36 -18.46
N HIS A 44 -16.16 -5.19 -19.24
CA HIS A 44 -14.71 -5.35 -19.12
C HIS A 44 -13.91 -4.08 -19.43
N SER A 45 -14.43 -3.13 -20.22
CA SER A 45 -13.70 -1.91 -20.58
C SER A 45 -13.76 -0.83 -19.50
N VAL A 46 -14.61 -1.00 -18.48
CA VAL A 46 -14.82 -0.02 -17.40
C VAL A 46 -14.17 -0.46 -16.09
N ILE A 47 -14.06 -1.78 -15.87
CA ILE A 47 -13.47 -2.32 -14.65
C ILE A 47 -11.95 -2.23 -14.77
N ALA A 48 -11.36 -1.37 -13.94
CA ALA A 48 -9.91 -1.29 -13.83
C ALA A 48 -9.33 -2.61 -13.29
N SER A 49 -8.14 -2.98 -13.76
CA SER A 49 -7.39 -4.06 -13.13
C SER A 49 -7.02 -3.68 -11.69
N SER A 50 -7.03 -4.68 -10.79
CA SER A 50 -6.45 -4.56 -9.46
C SER A 50 -4.92 -4.67 -9.45
N ASP A 51 -4.31 -4.93 -10.60
CA ASP A 51 -2.87 -5.03 -10.74
C ASP A 51 -2.21 -3.66 -10.57
N ARG A 52 -0.96 -3.69 -10.14
CA ARG A 52 -0.13 -2.49 -10.07
C ARG A 52 0.08 -1.89 -11.45
N SER A 53 -0.10 -0.58 -11.55
CA SER A 53 0.14 0.16 -12.78
C SER A 53 1.64 0.41 -13.01
N PRO A 54 2.08 0.67 -14.25
CA PRO A 54 3.45 1.11 -14.53
C PRO A 54 3.89 2.33 -13.71
N ASP A 55 2.98 3.27 -13.45
CA ASP A 55 3.23 4.43 -12.60
C ASP A 55 3.56 4.01 -11.17
N ASP A 56 2.83 3.05 -10.61
CA ASP A 56 3.11 2.53 -9.28
C ASP A 56 4.51 1.93 -9.20
N PHE A 57 4.97 1.20 -10.23
CA PHE A 57 6.32 0.64 -10.24
C PHE A 57 7.40 1.71 -10.31
N VAL A 58 7.18 2.74 -11.14
CA VAL A 58 8.12 3.87 -11.25
C VAL A 58 8.17 4.66 -9.94
N ARG A 59 7.02 4.87 -9.29
CA ARG A 59 6.95 5.55 -7.99
C ARG A 59 7.74 4.80 -6.92
N ASP A 60 7.50 3.51 -6.74
CA ASP A 60 8.24 2.71 -5.74
C ASP A 60 9.75 2.72 -6.01
N TRP A 61 10.14 2.59 -7.28
CA TRP A 61 11.54 2.66 -7.67
C TRP A 61 12.14 4.03 -7.36
N HIS A 62 11.41 5.11 -7.67
CA HIS A 62 11.84 6.48 -7.42
C HIS A 62 12.01 6.77 -5.92
N GLU A 63 11.07 6.30 -5.10
CA GLU A 63 11.13 6.42 -3.64
C GLU A 63 12.35 5.68 -3.07
N ALA A 64 12.56 4.43 -3.48
CA ALA A 64 13.72 3.64 -3.06
C ALA A 64 15.05 4.28 -3.49
N GLU A 65 15.12 4.78 -4.72
CA GLU A 65 16.29 5.46 -5.27
C GLU A 65 16.59 6.78 -4.55
N THR A 66 15.55 7.53 -4.19
CA THR A 66 15.67 8.78 -3.42
C THR A 66 16.26 8.51 -2.04
N VAL A 67 15.76 7.51 -1.32
CA VAL A 67 16.31 7.09 -0.03
C VAL A 67 17.76 6.63 -0.20
N ARG A 68 18.07 5.85 -1.23
CA ARG A 68 19.44 5.39 -1.52
C ARG A 68 20.41 6.55 -1.73
N LYS A 69 20.03 7.54 -2.54
CA LYS A 69 20.84 8.76 -2.79
C LYS A 69 21.04 9.56 -1.51
N ALA A 70 20.02 9.71 -0.69
CA ALA A 70 20.10 10.39 0.61
C ALA A 70 21.14 9.73 1.52
N LEU A 71 21.08 8.40 1.64
CA LEU A 71 21.98 7.61 2.46
C LEU A 71 23.44 7.66 1.98
N GLN A 72 23.68 7.79 0.67
CA GLN A 72 25.04 7.87 0.10
C GLN A 72 25.78 9.17 0.45
N ARG A 73 25.08 10.22 0.88
CA ARG A 73 25.69 11.48 1.31
C ARG A 73 26.24 11.41 2.74
N LEU A 74 25.82 10.39 3.50
CA LEU A 74 26.25 10.20 4.88
C LEU A 74 27.57 9.41 4.95
N PRO A 75 28.36 9.58 6.02
CA PRO A 75 29.52 8.74 6.27
C PRO A 75 29.13 7.25 6.30
N ALA A 76 29.97 6.38 5.75
CA ALA A 76 29.70 4.95 5.62
C ALA A 76 29.23 4.27 6.94
N LYS A 77 29.81 4.67 8.08
CA LYS A 77 29.41 4.15 9.40
C LYS A 77 27.98 4.58 9.79
N THR A 78 27.60 5.82 9.50
CA THR A 78 26.25 6.34 9.74
C THR A 78 25.24 5.70 8.79
N GLN A 79 25.61 5.53 7.52
CA GLN A 79 24.81 4.82 6.53
C GLN A 79 24.50 3.39 7.00
N ALA A 80 25.50 2.66 7.48
CA ALA A 80 25.33 1.32 8.04
C ALA A 80 24.38 1.30 9.25
N MET A 81 24.52 2.26 10.18
CA MET A 81 23.61 2.38 11.33
C MET A 81 22.15 2.58 10.90
N LEU A 82 21.90 3.42 9.89
CA LEU A 82 20.55 3.64 9.36
C LEU A 82 20.00 2.40 8.64
N LYS A 83 20.82 1.77 7.79
CA LYS A 83 20.46 0.51 7.10
C LYS A 83 20.04 -0.57 8.09
N TYR A 84 20.82 -0.78 9.15
CA TYR A 84 20.48 -1.73 10.20
C TYR A 84 19.27 -1.33 11.03
N ARG A 85 19.10 -0.03 11.32
CA ARG A 85 17.98 0.44 12.14
C ARG A 85 16.63 0.21 11.45
N PHE A 86 16.57 0.42 10.14
CA PHE A 86 15.34 0.38 9.36
C PHE A 86 15.23 -0.85 8.44
N GLY A 87 16.20 -1.77 8.47
CA GLY A 87 16.16 -3.00 7.68
C GLY A 87 16.20 -2.75 6.17
N PHE A 88 16.89 -1.70 5.69
CA PHE A 88 16.87 -1.34 4.26
C PHE A 88 17.50 -2.39 3.33
N ASP A 89 18.37 -3.26 3.84
CA ASP A 89 19.06 -4.28 3.03
C ASP A 89 18.41 -5.67 3.19
N ASP A 90 17.99 -6.06 4.40
CA ASP A 90 17.51 -7.40 4.74
C ASP A 90 16.07 -7.45 5.27
N GLY A 91 15.40 -6.30 5.39
CA GLY A 91 14.07 -6.18 5.99
C GLY A 91 14.04 -6.36 7.51
N ILE A 92 15.20 -6.50 8.17
CA ILE A 92 15.28 -6.77 9.60
C ILE A 92 15.75 -5.52 10.33
N GLU A 93 14.81 -4.88 11.01
CA GLU A 93 15.10 -3.78 11.94
C GLU A 93 15.90 -4.28 13.14
N ARG A 94 16.93 -3.51 13.52
CA ARG A 94 17.76 -3.79 14.69
C ARG A 94 17.61 -2.72 15.76
N THR A 95 17.74 -3.13 17.01
CA THR A 95 17.79 -2.22 18.16
C THR A 95 19.13 -1.47 18.21
N PHE A 96 19.18 -0.31 18.88
CA PHE A 96 20.45 0.42 19.03
C PHE A 96 21.52 -0.38 19.78
N ARG A 97 21.12 -1.31 20.65
CA ARG A 97 22.04 -2.23 21.32
C ARG A 97 22.70 -3.17 20.32
N GLU A 98 21.92 -3.85 19.49
CA GLU A 98 22.43 -4.75 18.45
C GLU A 98 23.29 -4.02 17.41
N ILE A 99 22.89 -2.80 17.02
CA ILE A 99 23.68 -1.96 16.13
C ILE A 99 25.00 -1.56 16.79
N GLY A 100 24.98 -1.27 18.09
CA GLY A 100 26.17 -0.99 18.87
C GLY A 100 27.14 -2.17 18.90
N ASP A 101 26.62 -3.36 19.17
CA ASP A 101 27.38 -4.61 19.18
C ASP A 101 27.98 -4.92 17.79
N LEU A 102 27.23 -4.68 16.70
CA LEU A 102 27.69 -4.93 15.31
C LEU A 102 28.76 -3.95 14.81
N LEU A 103 28.72 -2.69 15.27
CA LEU A 103 29.57 -1.60 14.75
C LEU A 103 30.62 -1.12 15.76
N ASP A 104 30.79 -1.86 16.85
CA ASP A 104 31.70 -1.58 17.95
C ASP A 104 31.53 -0.14 18.48
N VAL A 105 30.30 0.19 18.88
CA VAL A 105 29.94 1.46 19.52
C VAL A 105 28.95 1.25 20.65
N SER A 106 28.83 2.21 21.57
CA SER A 106 27.76 2.18 22.56
C SER A 106 26.38 2.36 21.92
N ALA A 107 25.36 1.73 22.50
CA ALA A 107 23.98 1.87 22.05
C ALA A 107 23.51 3.34 22.02
N GLU A 108 23.92 4.14 23.01
CA GLU A 108 23.60 5.56 23.09
C GLU A 108 24.29 6.36 21.98
N SER A 109 25.54 6.01 21.64
CA SER A 109 26.23 6.62 20.51
C SER A 109 25.54 6.29 19.19
N ALA A 110 25.11 5.04 18.98
CA ALA A 110 24.34 4.66 17.80
C ALA A 110 23.03 5.45 17.70
N ARG A 111 22.28 5.56 18.82
CA ARG A 111 21.03 6.35 18.91
C ARG A 111 21.25 7.80 18.52
N ARG A 112 22.26 8.45 19.11
CA ARG A 112 22.58 9.86 18.85
C ARG A 112 23.01 10.10 17.39
N THR A 113 23.83 9.21 16.84
CA THR A 113 24.28 9.30 15.44
C THR A 113 23.10 9.17 14.47
N VAL A 114 22.22 8.19 14.69
CA VAL A 114 21.02 8.00 13.86
C VAL A 114 20.09 9.21 13.96
N ALA A 115 19.80 9.69 15.17
CA ALA A 115 18.95 10.87 15.36
C ALA A 115 19.51 12.10 14.64
N LYS A 116 20.82 12.35 14.78
CA LYS A 116 21.50 13.47 14.09
C LYS A 116 21.40 13.33 12.57
N ALA A 117 21.60 12.13 12.04
CA ALA A 117 21.53 11.88 10.60
C ALA A 117 20.12 12.12 10.05
N ILE A 118 19.07 11.66 10.76
CA ILE A 118 17.68 11.89 10.36
C ILE A 118 17.36 13.39 10.35
N SER A 119 17.75 14.12 11.40
CA SER A 119 17.54 15.58 11.44
C SER A 119 18.27 16.30 10.29
N GLN A 120 19.49 15.86 9.96
CA GLN A 120 20.24 16.41 8.82
C GLN A 120 19.53 16.16 7.50
N LEU A 121 19.11 14.92 7.23
CA LEU A 121 18.39 14.56 6.00
C LEU A 121 17.06 15.29 5.88
N ALA A 122 16.32 15.48 6.97
CA ALA A 122 15.04 16.20 6.97
C ALA A 122 15.17 17.70 6.64
N THR A 123 16.35 18.27 6.82
CA THR A 123 16.60 19.71 6.59
C THR A 123 17.18 19.98 5.19
N GLU A 124 17.59 18.94 4.44
CA GLU A 124 18.10 19.11 3.09
C GLU A 124 16.96 19.14 2.04
N PRO A 125 16.67 20.29 1.41
CA PRO A 125 15.63 20.40 0.38
C PRO A 125 16.01 19.73 -0.94
N SER A 126 17.30 19.40 -1.17
CA SER A 126 17.81 18.78 -2.40
C SER A 126 17.53 17.26 -2.52
N LEU A 127 16.59 16.77 -1.72
CA LEU A 127 16.19 15.36 -1.66
C LEU A 127 14.81 15.09 -2.28
N ILE A 128 14.07 16.14 -2.68
CA ILE A 128 12.67 16.05 -3.15
C ILE A 128 12.50 16.62 -4.58
N ASP A 129 13.57 16.64 -5.39
CA ASP A 129 13.47 16.99 -6.81
C ASP A 129 12.99 15.80 -7.66
#